data_AF-A0A179BVG3-F1
#
_entry.id   AF-A0A179BVG3-F1
#
_cell.length_a   1.000
_cell.length_b   1.000
_cell.length_c   1.000
_cell.angle_alpha   90.00
_cell.angle_beta   90.00
_cell.angle_gamma   90.00
#
_symmetry.space_group_name_H-M   'P 1'
#
loop_
_entity.id
_entity.type
_entity.pdbx_description
1 polymer ?
#
loop_
_entity_poly.entity_id
_entity_poly.type
_entity_poly.pdbx_seq_one_letter_code
_entity_poly.pdbx_strand_id
1 'polypeptide(L)'
;MHTPGPWKFKTDHLKGDCGIHAEGTGIFAEAFTDIRHAGEGNRTEALANARLIAAAPDLLDALKGLLSSPTHEGWQGEARAAIAKAEGRS
;
A
#
# COMPACT_ATOMS: atom_id res chain seq x y z
N MET A 1 10.63 8.32 10.78
CA MET A 1 10.85 6.85 10.65
C MET A 1 9.60 6.29 9.98
N HIS A 2 9.72 5.78 8.77
CA HIS A 2 8.66 5.04 8.06
C HIS A 2 8.84 3.55 8.35
N THR A 3 7.77 2.76 8.42
CA THR A 3 7.84 1.31 8.66
C THR A 3 8.54 0.62 7.48
N PRO A 4 9.79 0.17 7.59
CA PRO A 4 10.52 -0.39 6.46
C PRO A 4 9.82 -1.63 5.90
N GLY A 5 9.84 -1.79 4.57
CA GLY A 5 9.35 -2.99 3.92
C GLY A 5 10.22 -4.23 4.20
N PRO A 6 9.80 -5.43 3.78
CA PRO A 6 8.58 -5.71 3.00
C PRO A 6 7.32 -5.72 3.88
N TRP A 7 6.21 -5.20 3.35
CA TRP A 7 4.90 -5.32 3.98
C TRP A 7 4.17 -6.56 3.45
N LYS A 8 3.36 -7.16 4.30
CA LYS A 8 2.52 -8.32 3.99
C LYS A 8 1.12 -8.05 4.50
N PHE A 9 0.11 -8.57 3.80
CA PHE A 9 -1.24 -8.61 4.32
C PHE A 9 -1.56 -10.01 4.87
N LYS A 10 -2.38 -10.05 5.90
CA LYS A 10 -2.91 -11.27 6.52
C LYS A 10 -4.42 -11.16 6.57
N THR A 11 -5.13 -12.18 6.09
CA THR A 11 -6.58 -12.24 6.17
C THR A 11 -6.99 -12.92 7.47
N ASP A 12 -7.87 -12.29 8.26
CA ASP A 12 -8.60 -13.01 9.30
C ASP A 12 -9.86 -13.62 8.68
N HIS A 13 -9.95 -14.94 8.68
CA HIS A 13 -11.13 -15.64 8.16
C HIS A 13 -12.39 -15.37 8.99
N LEU A 14 -12.25 -14.94 10.25
CA LEU A 14 -13.36 -14.74 11.18
C LEU A 14 -14.01 -13.36 11.06
N LYS A 15 -13.21 -12.31 10.83
CA LYS A 15 -13.70 -10.93 10.73
C LYS A 15 -13.87 -10.43 9.30
N GLY A 16 -13.22 -11.07 8.33
CA GLY A 16 -13.21 -10.66 6.93
C GLY A 16 -12.15 -9.61 6.60
N ASP A 17 -11.74 -8.81 7.58
CA ASP A 17 -10.75 -7.75 7.45
C ASP A 17 -9.33 -8.28 7.11
N CYS A 18 -8.53 -7.39 6.53
CA CYS A 18 -7.18 -7.70 6.07
C CYS A 18 -6.15 -6.78 6.75
N GLY A 19 -5.40 -7.32 7.70
CA GLY A 19 -4.35 -6.58 8.41
C GLY A 19 -3.04 -6.53 7.61
N ILE A 20 -2.34 -5.40 7.66
CA ILE A 20 -1.03 -5.16 7.04
C ILE A 20 0.04 -5.08 8.13
N HIS A 21 1.14 -5.80 7.92
CA HIS A 21 2.25 -5.88 8.86
C HIS A 21 3.59 -6.01 8.14
N ALA A 22 4.68 -5.90 8.89
CA ALA A 22 6.04 -6.24 8.48
C ALA A 22 6.57 -7.36 9.39
N GLU A 23 7.75 -7.87 9.10
CA GLU A 23 8.38 -8.87 9.96
C GLU A 23 8.72 -8.27 11.32
N GLY A 24 8.38 -8.99 12.40
CA GLY A 24 8.62 -8.53 13.78
C GLY A 24 7.70 -7.39 14.25
N THR A 25 6.71 -6.96 13.47
CA THR A 25 5.76 -5.91 13.87
C THR A 25 4.36 -6.46 14.15
N GLY A 26 3.55 -5.70 14.89
CA GLY A 26 2.10 -5.88 14.91
C GLY A 26 1.45 -5.44 13.58
N ILE A 27 0.12 -5.55 13.53
CA ILE A 27 -0.68 -4.93 12.46
C ILE A 27 -0.59 -3.40 12.63
N PHE A 28 -0.21 -2.69 11.58
CA PHE A 28 -0.11 -1.22 11.59
C PHE A 28 -1.06 -0.52 10.61
N ALA A 29 -1.73 -1.28 9.73
CA ALA A 29 -2.82 -0.81 8.89
C ALA A 29 -3.80 -1.97 8.63
N GLU A 30 -5.04 -1.66 8.26
CA GLU A 30 -6.08 -2.66 8.02
C GLU A 30 -7.00 -2.20 6.89
N ALA A 31 -7.41 -3.13 6.03
CA ALA A 31 -8.46 -2.93 5.05
C ALA A 31 -9.73 -3.65 5.53
N PHE A 32 -10.76 -2.85 5.83
CA PHE A 32 -12.04 -3.33 6.36
C PHE A 32 -12.94 -3.90 5.27
N THR A 33 -13.77 -4.89 5.60
CA THR A 33 -14.82 -5.39 4.68
C THR A 33 -16.09 -4.54 4.70
N ASP A 34 -16.34 -3.86 5.81
CA ASP A 34 -17.42 -2.88 5.94
C ASP A 34 -16.93 -1.50 5.50
N ILE A 35 -16.65 -1.36 4.21
CA ILE A 35 -15.97 -0.20 3.63
C ILE A 35 -16.86 1.04 3.67
N ARG A 36 -18.14 0.86 3.33
CA ARG A 36 -19.10 1.96 3.17
C ARG A 36 -20.18 1.96 4.25
N HIS A 37 -20.59 0.79 4.73
CA HIS A 37 -21.61 0.65 5.76
C HIS A 37 -21.43 -0.64 6.55
N ALA A 38 -21.92 -0.64 7.80
CA ALA A 38 -21.88 -1.81 8.66
C ALA A 38 -22.67 -2.98 8.04
N GLY A 39 -22.07 -4.16 8.04
CA GLY A 39 -22.62 -5.39 7.47
C GLY A 39 -22.45 -5.54 5.96
N GLU A 40 -21.70 -4.65 5.29
CA GLU A 40 -21.43 -4.76 3.85
C GLU A 40 -20.64 -6.05 3.51
N GLY A 41 -19.66 -6.42 4.33
CA GLY A 41 -18.92 -7.67 4.18
C GLY A 41 -18.16 -7.80 2.83
N ASN A 42 -17.72 -6.70 2.22
CA ASN A 42 -17.07 -6.69 0.92
C ASN A 42 -15.60 -7.15 0.99
N ARG A 43 -15.43 -8.45 1.19
CA ARG A 43 -14.12 -9.12 1.30
C ARG A 43 -13.26 -9.00 0.05
N THR A 44 -13.87 -9.01 -1.13
CA THR A 44 -13.14 -8.93 -2.41
C THR A 44 -12.42 -7.59 -2.52
N GLU A 45 -13.11 -6.48 -2.23
CA GLU A 45 -12.52 -5.14 -2.28
C GLU A 45 -11.51 -4.93 -1.15
N ALA A 46 -11.80 -5.39 0.07
CA ALA A 46 -10.86 -5.34 1.19
C ALA A 46 -9.54 -6.07 0.87
N LEU A 47 -9.62 -7.25 0.27
CA LEU A 47 -8.44 -8.03 -0.13
C LEU A 47 -7.64 -7.34 -1.24
N ALA A 48 -8.32 -6.74 -2.23
CA ALA A 48 -7.67 -5.98 -3.28
C ALA A 48 -6.93 -4.75 -2.71
N ASN A 49 -7.58 -4.01 -1.81
CA ASN A 49 -6.99 -2.86 -1.13
C ASN A 49 -5.79 -3.26 -0.26
N ALA A 50 -5.90 -4.36 0.51
CA ALA A 50 -4.80 -4.84 1.34
C ALA A 50 -3.57 -5.26 0.53
N ARG A 51 -3.78 -5.92 -0.63
CA ARG A 51 -2.70 -6.24 -1.58
C ARG A 51 -2.02 -4.98 -2.09
N LEU A 52 -2.79 -3.97 -2.49
CA LEU A 52 -2.27 -2.72 -3.00
C LEU A 52 -1.46 -1.97 -1.93
N ILE A 53 -1.98 -1.89 -0.70
CA ILE A 53 -1.28 -1.26 0.43
C ILE A 53 0.02 -2.01 0.74
N ALA A 54 -0.02 -3.34 0.83
CA ALA A 54 1.17 -4.15 1.12
C ALA A 54 2.28 -4.00 0.04
N ALA A 55 1.90 -3.72 -1.21
CA ALA A 55 2.84 -3.46 -2.29
C ALA A 55 3.43 -2.03 -2.28
N ALA A 56 2.99 -1.13 -1.39
CA ALA A 56 3.41 0.27 -1.43
C ALA A 56 4.94 0.50 -1.35
N PRO A 57 5.73 -0.23 -0.53
CA PRO A 57 7.18 -0.11 -0.55
C PRO A 57 7.78 -0.51 -1.91
N ASP A 58 7.33 -1.62 -2.48
CA ASP A 58 7.82 -2.12 -3.77
C ASP A 58 7.46 -1.16 -4.92
N LEU A 59 6.25 -0.59 -4.89
CA LEU A 59 5.80 0.42 -5.85
C LEU A 59 6.61 1.71 -5.74
N LEU A 60 6.95 2.15 -4.53
CA LEU A 60 7.80 3.32 -4.30
C LEU A 60 9.22 3.11 -4.86
N ASP A 61 9.80 1.93 -4.60
CA ASP A 61 11.13 1.57 -5.11
C ASP A 61 11.12 1.45 -6.64
N ALA A 62 10.07 0.86 -7.22
CA ALA A 62 9.90 0.79 -8.67
C ALA A 62 9.81 2.19 -9.30
N LEU A 63 9.05 3.13 -8.71
CA LEU A 63 8.97 4.51 -9.20
C LEU A 63 10.31 5.25 -9.14
N LYS A 64 11.10 5.04 -8.07
CA LYS A 64 12.46 5.58 -7.95
C LYS A 64 13.39 4.99 -9.00
N GLY A 65 13.33 3.68 -9.20
CA GLY A 65 14.10 2.97 -10.22
C GLY A 65 13.76 3.46 -11.63
N LEU A 66 12.48 3.64 -11.93
CA LEU A 66 12.03 4.26 -13.17
C LEU A 66 12.66 5.65 -13.32
N LEU A 67 12.47 6.60 -12.40
CA LEU A 67 13.05 7.94 -12.53
C LEU A 67 14.59 8.02 -12.66
N SER A 68 15.32 6.95 -12.33
CA SER A 68 16.76 6.87 -12.52
C SER A 68 17.18 6.55 -13.97
N SER A 69 16.26 6.07 -14.82
CA SER A 69 16.52 5.76 -16.22
C SER A 69 16.39 7.02 -17.11
N PRO A 70 17.23 7.18 -18.16
CA PRO A 70 17.24 8.37 -19.00
C PRO A 70 16.10 8.45 -20.03
N THR A 71 15.29 7.40 -20.20
CA THR A 71 14.30 7.29 -21.30
C THR A 71 12.88 7.60 -20.84
N HIS A 72 12.58 8.83 -20.44
CA HIS A 72 11.24 9.17 -19.95
C HIS A 72 10.70 10.44 -20.59
N GLU A 73 9.45 10.38 -21.07
CA GLU A 73 8.69 11.55 -21.51
C GLU A 73 7.26 11.45 -20.94
N GLY A 74 6.82 12.53 -20.28
CA GLY A 74 5.41 12.82 -19.99
C GLY A 74 4.86 12.48 -18.60
N TRP A 75 5.54 11.68 -17.76
CA TRP A 75 4.99 11.22 -16.46
C TRP A 75 5.88 11.51 -15.23
N GLN A 76 7.07 12.09 -15.44
CA GLN A 76 8.04 12.25 -14.36
C GLN A 76 7.60 13.25 -13.29
N GLY A 77 6.78 14.24 -13.67
CA GLY A 77 6.23 15.20 -12.71
C GLY A 77 5.35 14.49 -11.68
N GLU A 78 4.45 13.64 -12.17
CA GLU A 78 3.52 12.84 -11.39
C GLU A 78 4.25 11.82 -10.53
N ALA A 79 5.25 11.13 -11.10
CA ALA A 79 6.08 10.18 -10.34
C ALA A 79 6.86 10.88 -9.22
N ARG A 80 7.46 12.06 -9.48
CA ARG A 80 8.13 12.85 -8.44
C ARG A 80 7.17 13.32 -7.36
N ALA A 81 5.97 13.76 -7.74
CA ALA A 81 4.93 14.17 -6.80
C ALA A 81 4.45 12.99 -5.92
N ALA A 82 4.23 11.82 -6.52
CA ALA A 82 3.84 10.62 -5.80
C ALA A 82 4.92 10.17 -4.81
N ILE A 83 6.19 10.18 -5.21
CA ILE A 83 7.33 9.88 -4.32
C ILE A 83 7.40 10.90 -3.18
N ALA A 84 7.30 12.20 -3.49
CA ALA A 84 7.33 13.24 -2.46
C ALA A 84 6.21 13.04 -1.43
N LYS A 85 4.99 12.69 -1.87
CA LYS A 85 3.88 12.36 -0.98
C LYS A 85 4.18 11.13 -0.12
N ALA A 86 4.69 10.05 -0.71
CA ALA A 86 5.02 8.81 0.01
C ALA A 86 6.14 9.02 1.06
N GLU A 87 7.06 9.95 0.81
CA GLU A 87 8.14 10.32 1.73
C GLU A 87 7.75 11.41 2.73
N GLY A 88 6.53 11.94 2.67
CA GLY A 88 6.05 13.02 3.54
C GLY A 88 6.68 14.39 3.25
N ARG A 89 7.05 14.66 1.99
CA ARG A 89 7.68 15.91 1.52
C ARG A 89 6.76 16.80 0.68
N SER A 90 5.48 16.46 0.54
CA SER A 90 4.47 17.17 -0.26
C SER A 90 3.65 18.18 0.55
#